data_AF-A0A5C5X1E4-F1
#
_entry.id   AF-A0A5C5X1E4-F1
#
_cell.length_a   1.000
_cell.length_b   1.000
_cell.length_c   1.000
_cell.angle_alpha   90.00
_cell.angle_beta   90.00
_cell.angle_gamma   90.00
#
_symmetry.space_group_name_H-M   'P 1'
#
loop_
_entity.id
_entity.type
_entity.pdbx_description
1 polymer ?
#
loop_
_entity_poly.entity_id
_entity_poly.type
_entity_poly.pdbx_seq_one_letter_code
_entity_poly.pdbx_strand_id
1 'polypeptide(L)'
;MADLNHFEISRILGSRVQVPLGALQFGGFGLESALASYRDQSVSAYRPYANDLLSSVEIQRRVVVAFEKVRKGAPTDSLLFDEDLRTAFENACLNDGIQLSATQCRKVIFRIRKASDTPVKLSETKFAIPTPQDAKDYLPVIESAVARIRYSSGQSIDEIFIREDLRDQFASIISSLAPALSLKHAIQGALYLRKGVRKRVKEIIEPLDLSRLTTSLTSEPVSESLSSHVPAEEGFFEVSSPRNSIYAGWNRNLKEVSQIFVRHDTFDVIAGGLWNVPQSSLRFRYLAGKKLDDVETSAWAVKFVMEKHPLFNVEHAA
;
A
#
# COMPACT_ATOMS: atom_id res chain seq x y z
N MET A 1 -20.22 24.40 -4.84
CA MET A 1 -18.86 24.48 -4.28
C MET A 1 -18.65 23.25 -3.43
N ALA A 2 -17.99 22.23 -3.99
CA ALA A 2 -17.70 20.99 -3.29
C ALA A 2 -16.26 21.06 -2.78
N ASP A 3 -16.10 21.51 -1.54
CA ASP A 3 -14.84 21.35 -0.83
C ASP A 3 -14.66 19.86 -0.54
N LEU A 4 -13.65 19.23 -1.13
CA LEU A 4 -13.23 17.89 -0.69
C LEU A 4 -12.65 18.00 0.71
N ASN A 5 -13.49 17.74 1.70
CA ASN A 5 -13.13 17.70 3.10
C ASN A 5 -12.17 16.51 3.29
N HIS A 6 -10.88 16.79 3.54
CA HIS A 6 -9.87 15.76 3.80
C HIS A 6 -10.24 14.88 5.00
N PHE A 7 -11.00 15.45 5.95
CA PHE A 7 -11.60 14.74 7.06
C PHE A 7 -12.75 13.84 6.60
N GLU A 8 -13.54 14.25 5.60
CA GLU A 8 -14.49 13.37 4.95
C GLU A 8 -13.78 12.28 4.18
N ILE A 9 -12.78 12.52 3.33
CA ILE A 9 -12.04 11.44 2.65
C ILE A 9 -11.44 10.47 3.67
N SER A 10 -10.88 10.97 4.77
CA SER A 10 -10.35 10.14 5.87
C SER A 10 -11.44 9.36 6.62
N ARG A 11 -12.61 9.97 6.86
CA ARG A 11 -13.79 9.35 7.50
C ARG A 11 -14.48 8.34 6.57
N ILE A 12 -14.59 8.70 5.30
CA ILE A 12 -15.25 8.00 4.21
C ILE A 12 -14.44 6.77 3.81
N LEU A 13 -13.11 6.92 3.71
CA LEU A 13 -12.22 5.80 3.49
C LEU A 13 -11.95 5.00 4.77
N GLY A 14 -12.61 5.24 5.92
CA GLY A 14 -12.59 4.37 7.11
C GLY A 14 -11.39 4.49 8.06
N SER A 15 -10.58 5.56 7.95
CA SER A 15 -9.42 5.73 8.82
C SER A 15 -9.81 6.02 10.27
N ARG A 16 -9.15 5.38 11.24
CA ARG A 16 -9.14 5.81 12.64
C ARG A 16 -8.20 7.00 12.76
N VAL A 17 -8.69 8.22 12.51
CA VAL A 17 -7.93 9.43 12.82
C VAL A 17 -7.86 9.56 14.34
N GLN A 18 -6.74 9.19 14.95
CA GLN A 18 -6.39 9.70 16.29
C GLN A 18 -6.01 11.16 16.12
N VAL A 19 -7.00 12.05 16.19
CA VAL A 19 -6.73 13.48 16.28
C VAL A 19 -6.08 13.73 17.64
N PRO A 20 -4.88 14.34 17.72
CA PRO A 20 -4.40 14.86 18.98
C PRO A 20 -5.41 15.93 19.44
N LEU A 21 -6.11 15.65 20.55
CA LEU A 21 -7.05 16.55 21.20
C LEU A 21 -6.33 17.86 21.52
N GLY A 22 -6.48 18.85 20.63
CA GLY A 22 -5.72 20.09 20.76
C GLY A 22 -5.96 21.13 19.67
N ALA A 23 -7.17 21.23 19.10
CA ALA A 23 -7.66 22.48 18.49
C ALA A 23 -9.17 22.37 18.23
N LEU A 24 -9.89 23.40 18.66
CA LEU A 24 -11.34 23.51 18.79
C LEU A 24 -12.05 23.83 17.46
N GLN A 25 -13.27 23.28 17.34
CA GLN A 25 -14.47 23.75 16.61
C GLN A 25 -14.38 24.05 15.10
N PHE A 26 -15.18 23.35 14.28
CA PHE A 26 -15.83 23.95 13.11
C PHE A 26 -17.07 23.15 12.63
N GLY A 27 -18.19 23.85 12.42
CA GLY A 27 -19.31 23.49 11.53
C GLY A 27 -20.20 22.30 11.93
N GLY A 28 -21.37 22.58 12.50
CA GLY A 28 -22.32 21.56 12.98
C GLY A 28 -22.87 20.62 11.90
N PHE A 29 -22.54 19.33 12.03
CA PHE A 29 -23.33 18.19 11.53
C PHE A 29 -23.16 16.99 12.47
N GLY A 30 -24.26 16.28 12.71
CA GLY A 30 -24.51 15.42 13.86
C GLY A 30 -23.78 14.07 13.89
N LEU A 31 -23.50 13.64 15.12
CA LEU A 31 -22.88 12.40 15.58
C LEU A 31 -23.70 11.11 15.33
N GLU A 32 -24.91 11.19 14.77
CA GLU A 32 -25.87 10.08 14.79
C GLU A 32 -25.64 9.02 13.70
N SER A 33 -25.15 9.39 12.52
CA SER A 33 -24.85 8.42 11.45
C SER A 33 -23.51 7.68 11.67
N ALA A 34 -22.59 8.26 12.44
CA ALA A 34 -21.36 7.60 12.87
C ALA A 34 -21.63 6.52 13.92
N LEU A 35 -22.71 6.61 14.68
CA LEU A 35 -23.06 5.60 15.70
C LEU A 35 -23.83 4.40 15.10
N ALA A 36 -24.52 4.56 13.97
CA ALA A 36 -25.25 3.47 13.33
C ALA A 36 -24.30 2.41 12.73
N SER A 37 -23.20 2.82 12.09
CA SER A 37 -22.19 1.90 11.53
C SER A 37 -21.27 1.29 12.60
N TYR A 38 -21.19 1.91 13.78
CA TYR A 38 -20.41 1.42 14.93
C TYR A 38 -21.16 0.38 15.76
N ARG A 39 -22.48 0.23 15.60
CA ARG A 39 -23.28 -0.72 16.40
C ARG A 39 -23.21 -2.17 15.88
N ASP A 40 -22.97 -2.35 14.58
CA ASP A 40 -22.87 -3.70 13.96
C ASP A 40 -21.43 -4.15 13.66
N GLN A 41 -20.45 -3.24 13.79
CA GLN A 41 -19.03 -3.61 13.81
C GLN A 41 -18.46 -3.35 15.20
N SER A 42 -18.97 -4.09 16.19
CA SER A 42 -18.18 -4.43 17.36
C SER A 42 -16.96 -5.22 16.87
N VAL A 43 -15.90 -4.50 16.49
CA VAL A 43 -14.53 -5.01 16.54
C VAL A 43 -14.42 -5.62 17.91
N SER A 44 -14.31 -6.95 17.94
CA SER A 44 -14.12 -7.80 19.11
C SER A 44 -12.99 -7.24 19.99
N ALA A 45 -13.30 -6.24 20.81
CA ALA A 45 -12.67 -6.04 22.08
C ALA A 45 -12.91 -7.33 22.87
N TYR A 46 -11.87 -7.86 23.51
CA TYR A 46 -11.83 -9.14 24.26
C TYR A 46 -11.56 -10.43 23.48
N ARG A 47 -10.27 -10.72 23.26
CA ARG A 47 -9.69 -12.03 23.60
C ARG A 47 -8.33 -11.84 24.29
N PRO A 48 -8.27 -11.50 25.59
CA PRO A 48 -7.01 -11.43 26.35
C PRO A 48 -6.16 -12.71 26.16
N TYR A 49 -6.80 -13.89 26.14
CA TYR A 49 -6.16 -15.18 25.87
C TYR A 49 -5.37 -15.27 24.56
N ALA A 50 -5.83 -14.60 23.49
CA ALA A 50 -5.15 -14.67 22.19
C ALA A 50 -3.84 -13.88 22.19
N ASN A 51 -3.76 -12.76 22.91
CA ASN A 51 -2.52 -12.00 23.03
C ASN A 51 -1.52 -12.67 23.97
N ASP A 52 -2.00 -13.29 25.05
CA ASP A 52 -1.16 -14.03 25.99
C ASP A 52 -0.49 -15.23 25.31
N LEU A 53 -1.26 -16.03 24.56
CA LEU A 53 -0.72 -17.17 23.78
C LEU A 53 0.26 -16.72 22.68
N LEU A 54 0.01 -15.57 22.04
CA LEU A 54 0.94 -15.00 21.05
C LEU A 54 2.25 -14.48 21.68
N SER A 55 2.23 -14.17 22.98
CA SER A 55 3.39 -13.67 23.74
C SER A 55 4.18 -14.77 24.45
N SER A 56 3.61 -15.98 24.57
CA SER A 56 4.29 -17.12 25.20
C SER A 56 5.56 -17.50 24.42
N VAL A 57 6.72 -17.40 25.08
CA VAL A 57 8.03 -17.75 24.52
C VAL A 57 8.05 -19.19 24.03
N GLU A 58 7.39 -20.11 24.73
CA GLU A 58 7.34 -21.51 24.35
C GLU A 58 6.55 -21.73 23.06
N ILE A 59 5.39 -21.08 22.93
CA ILE A 59 4.60 -21.12 21.69
C ILE A 59 5.39 -20.48 20.55
N GLN A 60 6.03 -19.33 20.79
CA GLN A 60 6.88 -18.66 19.80
C GLN A 60 8.01 -19.57 19.30
N ARG A 61 8.71 -20.29 20.20
CA ARG A 61 9.76 -21.25 19.82
C ARG A 61 9.20 -22.35 18.93
N ARG A 62 8.07 -22.95 19.32
CA ARG A 62 7.43 -24.02 18.53
C ARG A 62 7.02 -23.53 17.14
N VAL A 63 6.43 -22.34 17.05
CA VAL A 63 6.06 -21.72 15.76
C VAL A 63 7.30 -21.44 14.91
N VAL A 64 8.39 -20.94 15.49
CA VAL A 64 9.66 -20.73 14.77
C VAL A 64 10.25 -22.05 14.28
N VAL A 65 10.27 -23.09 15.12
CA VAL A 65 10.74 -24.43 14.73
C VAL A 65 9.93 -24.98 13.55
N ALA A 66 8.60 -24.88 13.60
CA ALA A 66 7.72 -25.28 12.50
C ALA A 66 8.04 -24.52 11.20
N PHE A 67 8.28 -23.21 11.29
CA PHE A 67 8.65 -22.38 10.13
C PHE A 67 10.04 -22.73 9.57
N GLU A 68 11.04 -22.90 10.43
CA GLU A 68 12.41 -23.22 10.05
C GLU A 68 12.51 -24.57 9.33
N LYS A 69 11.69 -25.57 9.73
CA LYS A 69 11.58 -26.87 9.06
C LYS A 69 11.21 -26.75 7.57
N VAL A 70 10.35 -25.80 7.22
CA VAL A 70 9.76 -25.72 5.88
C VAL A 70 10.35 -24.61 5.01
N ARG A 71 10.85 -23.52 5.60
CA ARG A 71 11.24 -22.33 4.83
C ARG A 71 12.49 -22.51 3.98
N LYS A 72 13.35 -23.49 4.29
CA LYS A 72 14.57 -23.81 3.52
C LYS A 72 15.45 -22.58 3.19
N GLY A 73 15.51 -21.60 4.11
CA GLY A 73 16.28 -20.36 3.94
C GLY A 73 15.56 -19.20 3.24
N ALA A 74 14.29 -19.37 2.86
CA ALA A 74 13.45 -18.30 2.29
C ALA A 74 13.28 -17.14 3.28
N PRO A 75 13.16 -15.88 2.78
CA PRO A 75 12.87 -14.74 3.62
C PRO A 75 11.47 -14.87 4.22
N THR A 76 11.28 -14.34 5.42
CA THR A 76 9.98 -14.31 6.12
C THR A 76 8.85 -13.72 5.28
N ASP A 77 9.16 -12.70 4.46
CA ASP A 77 8.20 -12.06 3.55
C ASP A 77 7.55 -13.05 2.57
N SER A 78 8.19 -14.17 2.28
CA SER A 78 7.66 -15.21 1.38
C SER A 78 6.35 -15.79 1.88
N LEU A 79 6.11 -15.83 3.20
CA LEU A 79 4.83 -16.27 3.77
C LEU A 79 3.61 -15.44 3.31
N LEU A 80 3.83 -14.24 2.75
CA LEU A 80 2.75 -13.36 2.28
C LEU A 80 2.33 -13.65 0.84
N PHE A 81 3.23 -14.19 0.00
CA PHE A 81 2.99 -14.35 -1.44
C PHE A 81 3.26 -15.75 -1.98
N ASP A 82 3.97 -16.60 -1.25
CA ASP A 82 4.27 -17.99 -1.62
C ASP A 82 3.25 -18.92 -0.97
N GLU A 83 2.29 -19.38 -1.76
CA GLU A 83 1.19 -20.22 -1.33
C GLU A 83 1.66 -21.61 -0.86
N ASP A 84 2.67 -22.17 -1.52
CA ASP A 84 3.22 -23.48 -1.19
C ASP A 84 3.95 -23.43 0.15
N LEU A 85 4.78 -22.39 0.37
CA LEU A 85 5.44 -22.19 1.65
C LEU A 85 4.43 -21.93 2.77
N ARG A 86 3.40 -21.13 2.51
CA ARG A 86 2.34 -20.85 3.48
C ARG A 86 1.62 -22.13 3.90
N THR A 87 1.19 -22.93 2.93
CA THR A 87 0.51 -24.21 3.17
C THR A 87 1.43 -25.19 3.92
N ALA A 88 2.69 -25.29 3.52
CA ALA A 88 3.67 -26.14 4.21
C ALA A 88 3.89 -25.71 5.67
N PHE A 89 3.95 -24.40 5.94
CA PHE A 89 4.09 -23.86 7.29
C PHE A 89 2.84 -24.12 8.15
N GLU A 90 1.65 -23.92 7.60
CA GLU A 90 0.40 -24.17 8.32
C GLU A 90 0.25 -25.66 8.68
N ASN A 91 0.60 -26.55 7.74
CA ASN A 91 0.64 -27.99 8.00
C ASN A 91 1.69 -28.36 9.05
N ALA A 92 2.87 -27.73 9.03
CA ALA A 92 3.90 -27.96 10.04
C ALA A 92 3.42 -27.52 11.45
N CYS A 93 2.75 -26.37 11.56
CA CYS A 93 2.17 -25.92 12.82
C CYS A 93 1.08 -26.86 13.33
N LEU A 94 0.22 -27.37 12.44
CA LEU A 94 -0.83 -28.32 12.78
C LEU A 94 -0.25 -29.65 13.28
N ASN A 95 0.72 -30.20 12.54
CA ASN A 95 1.40 -31.46 12.89
C ASN A 95 2.16 -31.37 14.21
N ASP A 96 2.75 -30.21 14.50
CA ASP A 96 3.43 -29.96 15.77
C ASP A 96 2.42 -29.69 16.91
N GLY A 97 1.10 -29.70 16.68
CA GLY A 97 0.07 -29.54 17.71
C GLY A 97 0.00 -28.12 18.30
N ILE A 98 0.24 -27.09 17.49
CA ILE A 98 0.19 -25.69 17.92
C ILE A 98 -1.26 -25.21 17.96
N GLN A 99 -1.72 -24.72 19.11
CA GLN A 99 -3.12 -24.32 19.36
C GLN A 99 -3.51 -22.93 18.78
N LEU A 100 -2.67 -22.37 17.91
CA LEU A 100 -2.93 -21.09 17.25
C LEU A 100 -3.58 -21.33 15.89
N SER A 101 -4.45 -20.41 15.46
CA SER A 101 -4.91 -20.39 14.08
C SER A 101 -3.75 -20.12 13.11
N ALA A 102 -3.89 -20.53 11.85
CA ALA A 102 -2.94 -20.27 10.78
C ALA A 102 -2.52 -18.79 10.69
N THR A 103 -3.50 -17.89 10.74
CA THR A 103 -3.30 -16.43 10.78
C THR A 103 -2.46 -16.02 11.98
N GLN A 104 -2.74 -16.55 13.19
CA GLN A 104 -1.96 -16.26 14.39
C GLN A 104 -0.52 -16.78 14.31
N CYS A 105 -0.30 -17.99 13.77
CA CYS A 105 1.03 -18.53 13.52
C CYS A 105 1.84 -17.61 12.61
N ARG A 106 1.24 -17.13 11.50
CA ARG A 106 1.87 -16.14 10.61
C ARG A 106 2.20 -14.85 11.38
N LYS A 107 1.28 -14.30 12.17
CA LYS A 107 1.51 -13.09 13.00
C LYS A 107 2.71 -13.24 13.94
N VAL A 108 2.86 -14.40 14.59
CA VAL A 108 4.01 -14.67 15.48
C VAL A 108 5.33 -14.51 14.73
N ILE A 109 5.46 -15.11 13.55
CA ILE A 109 6.67 -15.02 12.74
C ILE A 109 6.99 -13.56 12.38
N PHE A 110 5.99 -12.77 11.97
CA PHE A 110 6.18 -11.35 11.65
C PHE A 110 6.52 -10.49 12.87
N ARG A 111 5.97 -10.80 14.05
CA ARG A 111 6.33 -10.14 15.31
C ARG A 111 7.79 -10.41 15.69
N ILE A 112 8.21 -11.67 15.66
CA ILE A 112 9.59 -12.07 15.97
C ILE A 112 10.58 -11.40 15.01
N ARG A 113 10.25 -11.34 13.72
CA ARG A 113 11.10 -10.63 12.75
C ARG A 113 11.27 -9.15 13.06
N LYS A 114 10.21 -8.47 13.53
CA LYS A 114 10.22 -7.02 13.78
C LYS A 114 10.82 -6.65 15.13
N ALA A 115 10.78 -7.54 16.11
CA ALA A 115 11.26 -7.27 17.45
C ALA A 115 12.75 -7.60 17.57
N SER A 116 13.56 -6.63 18.01
CA SER A 116 15.00 -6.81 18.22
C SER A 116 15.32 -7.65 19.46
N ASP A 117 14.43 -7.63 20.45
CA ASP A 117 14.71 -8.10 21.81
C ASP A 117 13.96 -9.39 22.17
N THR A 118 13.48 -10.15 21.18
CA THR A 118 12.80 -11.42 21.47
C THR A 118 13.81 -12.51 21.84
N PRO A 119 13.51 -13.35 22.85
CA PRO A 119 14.36 -14.47 23.23
C PRO A 119 14.36 -15.59 22.16
N VAL A 120 13.43 -15.53 21.21
CA VAL A 120 13.35 -16.43 20.05
C VAL A 120 13.84 -15.67 18.83
N LYS A 121 14.74 -16.28 18.05
CA LYS A 121 15.30 -15.69 16.82
C LYS A 121 15.05 -16.60 15.63
N LEU A 122 14.83 -15.97 14.48
CA LEU A 122 14.83 -16.65 13.18
C LEU A 122 16.28 -16.77 12.71
N SER A 123 16.60 -17.87 12.02
CA SER A 123 17.91 -18.01 11.39
C SER A 123 18.06 -17.01 10.24
N GLU A 124 19.28 -16.74 9.81
CA GLU A 124 19.52 -15.82 8.70
C GLU A 124 18.81 -16.27 7.41
N THR A 125 18.42 -15.29 6.60
CA THR A 125 17.84 -15.54 5.29
C THR A 125 18.96 -15.92 4.32
N LYS A 126 18.80 -17.01 3.57
CA LYS A 126 19.85 -17.51 2.67
C LYS A 126 19.83 -16.87 1.28
N PHE A 127 18.68 -16.35 0.84
CA PHE A 127 18.54 -15.71 -0.46
C PHE A 127 17.50 -14.59 -0.45
N ALA A 128 17.69 -13.60 -1.31
CA ALA A 128 16.73 -12.54 -1.55
C ALA A 128 15.82 -12.89 -2.73
N ILE A 129 14.56 -12.48 -2.65
CA ILE A 129 13.60 -12.64 -3.75
C ILE A 129 13.43 -11.25 -4.39
N PRO A 130 13.89 -11.05 -5.65
CA PRO A 130 13.73 -9.78 -6.32
C PRO A 130 12.25 -9.55 -6.67
N THR A 131 11.84 -8.29 -6.65
CA THR A 131 10.52 -7.89 -7.16
C THR A 131 10.51 -8.03 -8.69
N PRO A 132 9.59 -8.81 -9.26
CA PRO A 132 9.42 -8.97 -10.70
C PRO A 132 9.21 -7.63 -11.41
N GLN A 133 9.53 -7.57 -12.71
CA GLN A 133 9.45 -6.32 -13.46
C GLN A 133 7.99 -5.88 -13.71
N ASP A 134 7.12 -6.82 -14.07
CA ASP A 134 5.69 -6.57 -14.21
C ASP A 134 5.08 -5.98 -12.93
N ALA A 135 5.46 -6.48 -11.75
CA ALA A 135 5.04 -5.88 -10.48
C ALA A 135 5.47 -4.40 -10.34
N LYS A 136 6.61 -4.01 -10.91
CA LYS A 136 7.08 -2.62 -10.90
C LYS A 136 6.29 -1.73 -11.85
N ASP A 137 5.91 -2.27 -13.00
CA ASP A 137 5.16 -1.54 -14.03
C ASP A 137 3.73 -1.21 -13.54
N TYR A 138 3.17 -2.06 -12.67
CA TYR A 138 1.87 -1.88 -12.02
C TYR A 138 1.91 -1.29 -10.60
N LEU A 139 3.02 -0.68 -10.16
CA LEU A 139 3.10 -0.08 -8.81
C LEU A 139 1.98 0.92 -8.50
N PRO A 140 1.50 1.76 -9.43
CA PRO A 140 0.40 2.69 -9.14
C PRO A 140 -0.89 1.99 -8.74
N VAL A 141 -1.22 0.88 -9.41
CA VAL A 141 -2.39 0.05 -9.08
C VAL A 141 -2.21 -0.62 -7.73
N ILE A 142 -1.03 -1.22 -7.52
CA ILE A 142 -0.70 -1.94 -6.27
C ILE A 142 -0.73 -0.98 -5.08
N GLU A 143 -0.10 0.19 -5.20
CA GLU A 143 -0.03 1.21 -4.14
C GLU A 143 -1.43 1.74 -3.80
N SER A 144 -2.23 2.03 -4.82
CA SER A 144 -3.61 2.51 -4.64
C SER A 144 -4.51 1.46 -3.97
N ALA A 145 -4.37 0.18 -4.37
CA ALA A 145 -5.09 -0.93 -3.75
C ALA A 145 -4.72 -1.10 -2.27
N VAL A 146 -3.42 -1.02 -1.96
CA VAL A 146 -2.94 -1.03 -0.57
C VAL A 146 -3.49 0.17 0.19
N ALA A 147 -3.37 1.39 -0.36
CA ALA A 147 -3.85 2.61 0.27
C ALA A 147 -5.34 2.52 0.62
N ARG A 148 -6.19 2.07 -0.31
CA ARG A 148 -7.63 1.84 -0.08
C ARG A 148 -7.89 0.94 1.11
N ILE A 149 -7.23 -0.22 1.17
CA ILE A 149 -7.44 -1.20 2.25
C ILE A 149 -6.90 -0.65 3.57
N ARG A 150 -5.74 0.02 3.54
CA ARG A 150 -5.16 0.64 4.74
C ARG A 150 -6.06 1.72 5.31
N TYR A 151 -6.62 2.59 4.46
CA TYR A 151 -7.55 3.60 4.93
C TYR A 151 -8.77 2.94 5.56
N SER A 152 -9.38 1.93 4.91
CA SER A 152 -10.64 1.33 5.36
C SER A 152 -10.53 0.43 6.57
N SER A 153 -9.38 -0.21 6.75
CA SER A 153 -9.16 -1.19 7.82
C SER A 153 -8.21 -0.71 8.92
N GLY A 154 -7.47 0.37 8.69
CA GLY A 154 -6.39 0.84 9.55
C GLY A 154 -5.18 -0.11 9.66
N GLN A 155 -5.13 -1.17 8.84
CA GLN A 155 -4.11 -2.22 8.98
C GLN A 155 -2.79 -1.87 8.28
N SER A 156 -1.71 -2.49 8.73
CA SER A 156 -0.40 -2.44 8.05
C SER A 156 -0.39 -3.33 6.80
N ILE A 157 0.56 -3.11 5.89
CA ILE A 157 0.73 -3.95 4.68
C ILE A 157 0.89 -5.44 5.05
N ASP A 158 1.64 -5.75 6.10
CA ASP A 158 1.84 -7.13 6.55
C ASP A 158 0.52 -7.76 6.97
N GLU A 159 -0.29 -7.00 7.72
CA GLU A 159 -1.55 -7.48 8.26
C GLU A 159 -2.61 -7.68 7.15
N ILE A 160 -2.59 -6.83 6.11
CA ILE A 160 -3.42 -7.00 4.91
C ILE A 160 -3.18 -8.37 4.26
N PHE A 161 -1.92 -8.80 4.16
CA PHE A 161 -1.59 -10.07 3.50
C PHE A 161 -1.60 -11.29 4.42
N ILE A 162 -1.57 -11.06 5.73
CA ILE A 162 -1.76 -12.11 6.74
C ILE A 162 -3.25 -12.48 6.87
N ARG A 163 -4.16 -11.50 6.80
CA ARG A 163 -5.60 -11.73 6.90
C ARG A 163 -6.19 -12.11 5.55
N GLU A 164 -6.91 -13.23 5.50
CA GLU A 164 -7.52 -13.74 4.26
C GLU A 164 -8.56 -12.78 3.69
N ASP A 165 -9.44 -12.23 4.52
CA ASP A 165 -10.48 -11.28 4.09
C ASP A 165 -9.92 -10.00 3.46
N LEU A 166 -8.77 -9.50 3.94
CA LEU A 166 -8.11 -8.33 3.38
C LEU A 166 -7.25 -8.68 2.15
N ARG A 167 -6.63 -9.86 2.14
CA ARG A 167 -5.88 -10.37 0.98
C ARG A 167 -6.81 -10.59 -0.21
N ASP A 168 -8.02 -11.09 0.03
CA ASP A 168 -9.03 -11.33 -1.01
C ASP A 168 -9.58 -10.01 -1.57
N GLN A 169 -9.79 -9.00 -0.71
CA GLN A 169 -10.11 -7.63 -1.16
C GLN A 169 -9.01 -7.05 -2.04
N PHE A 170 -7.74 -7.22 -1.65
CA PHE A 170 -6.60 -6.82 -2.46
C PHE A 170 -6.58 -7.56 -3.81
N ALA A 171 -6.75 -8.88 -3.79
CA ALA A 171 -6.78 -9.70 -4.99
C ALA A 171 -7.89 -9.28 -5.96
N SER A 172 -9.08 -8.98 -5.44
CA SER A 172 -10.21 -8.48 -6.24
C SER A 172 -9.87 -7.17 -6.95
N ILE A 173 -9.31 -6.19 -6.24
CA ILE A 173 -8.89 -4.91 -6.84
C ILE A 173 -7.83 -5.14 -7.93
N ILE A 174 -6.80 -5.94 -7.65
CA ILE A 174 -5.74 -6.24 -8.62
C ILE A 174 -6.31 -6.93 -9.86
N SER A 175 -7.19 -7.92 -9.69
CA SER A 175 -7.79 -8.64 -10.81
C SER A 175 -8.61 -7.74 -11.74
N SER A 176 -9.23 -6.70 -11.19
CA SER A 176 -10.02 -5.72 -11.94
C SER A 176 -9.13 -4.76 -12.73
N LEU A 177 -8.10 -4.20 -12.09
CA LEU A 177 -7.31 -3.11 -12.67
C LEU A 177 -6.09 -3.59 -13.46
N ALA A 178 -5.50 -4.71 -13.05
CA ALA A 178 -4.30 -5.30 -13.63
C ALA A 178 -4.48 -6.81 -13.84
N PRO A 179 -5.40 -7.26 -14.71
CA PRO A 179 -5.72 -8.69 -14.90
C PRO A 179 -4.55 -9.54 -15.38
N ALA A 180 -3.53 -8.93 -16.01
CA ALA A 180 -2.31 -9.60 -16.43
C ALA A 180 -1.30 -9.82 -15.28
N LEU A 181 -1.49 -9.15 -14.13
CA LEU A 181 -0.59 -9.22 -12.99
C LEU A 181 -1.03 -10.34 -12.03
N SER A 182 -0.14 -11.30 -11.77
CA SER A 182 -0.42 -12.34 -10.78
C SER A 182 -0.51 -11.77 -9.37
N LEU A 183 -1.38 -12.34 -8.52
CA LEU A 183 -1.49 -11.93 -7.10
C LEU A 183 -0.14 -12.02 -6.37
N LYS A 184 0.65 -13.06 -6.66
CA LYS A 184 2.01 -13.22 -6.11
C LYS A 184 2.88 -12.01 -6.43
N HIS A 185 2.93 -11.59 -7.69
CA HIS A 185 3.72 -10.45 -8.13
C HIS A 185 3.17 -9.13 -7.57
N ALA A 186 1.84 -8.98 -7.49
CA ALA A 186 1.22 -7.82 -6.87
C ALA A 186 1.60 -7.66 -5.39
N ILE A 187 1.58 -8.75 -4.61
CA ILE A 187 2.02 -8.73 -3.20
C ILE A 187 3.52 -8.41 -3.12
N GLN A 188 4.35 -8.97 -4.01
CA GLN A 188 5.79 -8.61 -4.07
C GLN A 188 6.02 -7.13 -4.38
N GLY A 189 5.19 -6.53 -5.24
CA GLY A 189 5.19 -5.08 -5.50
C GLY A 189 4.79 -4.27 -4.28
N ALA A 190 3.77 -4.71 -3.53
CA ALA A 190 3.37 -4.05 -2.29
C ALA A 190 4.49 -4.10 -1.22
N LEU A 191 5.19 -5.23 -1.12
CA LEU A 191 6.35 -5.37 -0.23
C LEU A 191 7.56 -4.55 -0.69
N TYR A 192 7.71 -4.34 -2.00
CA TYR A 192 8.70 -3.42 -2.56
C TYR A 192 8.43 -1.98 -2.12
N LEU A 193 7.18 -1.52 -2.24
CA LEU A 193 6.75 -0.20 -1.73
C LEU A 193 7.02 -0.10 -0.21
N ARG A 194 6.70 -1.16 0.55
CA ARG A 194 6.91 -1.23 2.00
C ARG A 194 8.35 -0.97 2.43
N LYS A 195 9.32 -1.56 1.72
CA LYS A 195 10.75 -1.47 2.06
C LYS A 195 11.35 -0.10 1.80
N GLY A 196 10.58 0.81 1.19
CA GLY A 196 10.92 2.22 1.06
C GLY A 196 12.11 2.44 0.14
N VAL A 197 11.84 2.81 -1.11
CA VAL A 197 12.84 3.41 -2.00
C VAL A 197 13.44 4.71 -1.37
N ARG A 198 12.75 5.31 -0.40
CA ARG A 198 12.95 6.68 0.09
C ARG A 198 14.10 6.88 1.08
N LYS A 199 14.58 5.85 1.80
CA LYS A 199 15.67 6.02 2.79
C LYS A 199 17.03 6.33 2.15
N ARG A 200 17.26 5.95 0.89
CA ARG A 200 18.55 6.16 0.19
C ARG A 200 18.64 7.45 -0.61
N VAL A 201 17.56 8.24 -0.67
CA VAL A 201 17.48 9.40 -1.58
C VAL A 201 17.41 10.73 -0.83
N LYS A 202 17.42 10.74 0.51
CA LYS A 202 17.23 11.98 1.29
C LYS A 202 18.23 13.08 0.92
N GLU A 203 19.51 12.73 0.83
CA GLU A 203 20.59 13.67 0.47
C GLU A 203 20.46 14.21 -0.96
N ILE A 204 19.93 13.40 -1.89
CA ILE A 204 19.74 13.78 -3.29
C ILE A 204 18.46 14.63 -3.46
N ILE A 205 17.39 14.34 -2.71
CA ILE A 205 16.09 15.02 -2.86
C ILE A 205 15.99 16.33 -2.06
N GLU A 206 16.69 16.45 -0.93
CA GLU A 206 16.60 17.62 -0.07
C GLU A 206 16.89 18.96 -0.79
N PRO A 207 17.95 19.06 -1.64
CA PRO A 207 18.24 20.30 -2.36
C PRO A 207 17.35 20.56 -3.58
N LEU A 208 16.49 19.60 -3.99
CA LEU A 208 15.66 19.77 -5.18
C LEU A 208 14.55 20.80 -4.95
N ASP A 209 14.39 21.73 -5.88
CA ASP A 209 13.29 22.69 -5.89
C ASP A 209 12.11 22.14 -6.71
N LEU A 210 11.03 21.78 -6.02
CA LEU A 210 9.84 21.21 -6.65
C LEU A 210 9.20 22.16 -7.68
N SER A 211 9.42 23.47 -7.56
CA SER A 211 8.93 24.45 -8.54
C SER A 211 9.47 24.16 -9.95
N ARG A 212 10.72 23.68 -10.05
CA ARG A 212 11.37 23.29 -11.32
C ARG A 212 10.67 22.13 -11.99
N LEU A 213 10.35 21.10 -11.21
CA LEU A 213 9.57 19.97 -11.72
C LEU A 213 8.19 20.46 -12.17
N THR A 214 7.45 21.15 -11.32
CA THR A 214 6.05 21.52 -11.60
C THR A 214 5.88 22.46 -12.79
N THR A 215 6.85 23.32 -13.07
CA THR A 215 6.85 24.21 -14.24
C THR A 215 7.22 23.48 -15.53
N SER A 216 7.92 22.35 -15.45
CA SER A 216 8.32 21.54 -16.60
C SER A 216 7.28 20.48 -17.01
N LEU A 217 6.20 20.32 -16.24
CA LEU A 217 5.18 19.29 -16.52
C LEU A 217 4.28 19.70 -17.70
N THR A 218 4.18 18.80 -18.68
CA THR A 218 3.09 18.82 -19.65
C THR A 218 1.80 18.41 -18.95
N SER A 219 0.66 19.03 -19.28
CA SER A 219 -0.62 18.81 -18.59
C SER A 219 -1.72 18.51 -19.59
N GLU A 220 -2.29 17.32 -19.48
CA GLU A 220 -3.34 16.83 -20.37
C GLU A 220 -4.61 16.47 -19.56
N PRO A 221 -5.82 16.66 -20.12
CA PRO A 221 -7.03 16.15 -19.47
C PRO A 221 -7.04 14.62 -19.46
N VAL A 222 -7.45 14.02 -18.33
CA VAL A 222 -7.71 12.58 -18.28
C VAL A 222 -8.97 12.29 -19.11
N SER A 223 -8.75 11.67 -20.26
CA SER A 223 -9.78 11.38 -21.27
C SER A 223 -9.37 10.14 -22.06
N GLU A 224 -10.31 9.54 -22.80
CA GLU A 224 -10.02 8.37 -23.65
C GLU A 224 -8.88 8.63 -24.65
N SER A 225 -8.72 9.88 -25.10
CA SER A 225 -7.65 10.32 -25.99
C SER A 225 -6.31 10.59 -25.30
N LEU A 226 -6.19 10.53 -23.98
CA LEU A 226 -4.93 10.85 -23.29
C LEU A 226 -3.77 10.00 -23.81
N SER A 227 -4.01 8.69 -24.00
CA SER A 227 -2.98 7.73 -24.39
C SER A 227 -2.39 7.96 -25.79
N SER A 228 -3.03 8.76 -26.65
CA SER A 228 -2.45 9.13 -27.96
C SER A 228 -1.42 10.26 -27.86
N HIS A 229 -1.45 11.05 -26.78
CA HIS A 229 -0.59 12.22 -26.58
C HIS A 229 0.60 11.91 -25.66
N VAL A 230 0.44 10.97 -24.74
CA VAL A 230 1.49 10.60 -23.78
C VAL A 230 2.55 9.71 -24.48
N PRO A 231 3.86 10.06 -24.39
CA PRO A 231 4.92 9.30 -25.03
C PRO A 231 5.13 7.94 -24.37
N ALA A 232 5.59 6.96 -25.16
CA ALA A 232 5.98 5.64 -24.68
C ALA A 232 7.43 5.65 -24.16
N GLU A 233 7.71 6.58 -23.25
CA GLU A 233 9.02 6.79 -22.64
C GLU A 233 8.93 6.72 -21.12
N GLU A 234 10.07 6.54 -20.45
CA GLU A 234 10.11 6.63 -19.00
C GLU A 234 9.99 8.07 -18.53
N GLY A 235 9.47 8.28 -17.33
CA GLY A 235 9.36 9.63 -16.79
C GLY A 235 8.55 9.73 -15.51
N PHE A 236 8.44 10.98 -15.03
CA PHE A 236 7.59 11.34 -13.91
C PHE A 236 6.16 11.60 -14.40
N PHE A 237 5.18 11.27 -13.57
CA PHE A 237 3.80 11.67 -13.77
C PHE A 237 3.08 12.01 -12.46
N GLU A 238 2.04 12.81 -12.58
CA GLU A 238 1.09 13.17 -11.55
C GLU A 238 -0.33 13.06 -12.13
N VAL A 239 -1.23 12.45 -11.38
CA VAL A 239 -2.67 12.58 -11.56
C VAL A 239 -3.18 13.58 -10.53
N SER A 240 -3.84 14.64 -10.98
CA SER A 240 -4.37 15.66 -10.08
C SER A 240 -5.80 16.05 -10.43
N SER A 241 -6.50 16.54 -9.41
CA SER A 241 -7.73 17.30 -9.53
C SER A 241 -7.39 18.80 -9.42
N PRO A 242 -8.33 19.73 -9.66
CA PRO A 242 -8.04 21.17 -9.60
C PRO A 242 -7.48 21.66 -8.27
N ARG A 243 -7.64 20.89 -7.19
CA ARG A 243 -7.24 21.27 -5.83
C ARG A 243 -6.24 20.32 -5.16
N ASN A 244 -6.19 19.07 -5.60
CA ASN A 244 -5.44 18.02 -4.90
C ASN A 244 -4.63 17.18 -5.87
N SER A 245 -3.42 16.82 -5.45
CA SER A 245 -2.64 15.74 -6.07
C SER A 245 -3.23 14.41 -5.63
N ILE A 246 -3.59 13.55 -6.58
CA ILE A 246 -4.27 12.27 -6.32
C ILE A 246 -3.23 11.17 -6.20
N TYR A 247 -2.31 11.12 -7.16
CA TYR A 247 -1.24 10.14 -7.22
C TYR A 247 -0.07 10.73 -8.00
N ALA A 248 1.16 10.47 -7.58
CA ALA A 248 2.34 10.81 -8.36
C ALA A 248 3.36 9.67 -8.32
N GLY A 249 4.16 9.56 -9.36
CA GLY A 249 5.13 8.49 -9.46
C GLY A 249 6.08 8.63 -10.63
N TRP A 250 6.91 7.61 -10.77
CA TRP A 250 7.76 7.40 -11.92
C TRP A 250 7.39 6.08 -12.57
N ASN A 251 7.39 6.03 -13.90
CA ASN A 251 7.15 4.80 -14.65
C ASN A 251 8.13 4.70 -15.82
N ARG A 252 8.43 3.47 -16.26
CA ARG A 252 9.26 3.20 -17.44
C ARG A 252 8.53 3.47 -18.76
N ASN A 253 7.21 3.50 -18.71
CA ASN A 253 6.36 3.75 -19.86
C ASN A 253 5.18 4.63 -19.44
N LEU A 254 5.31 5.94 -19.69
CA LEU A 254 4.28 6.92 -19.39
C LEU A 254 2.97 6.63 -20.13
N LYS A 255 3.04 6.12 -21.37
CA LYS A 255 1.86 5.74 -22.15
C LYS A 255 1.08 4.62 -21.48
N GLU A 256 1.75 3.55 -21.06
CA GLU A 256 1.10 2.42 -20.36
C GLU A 256 0.47 2.86 -19.04
N VAL A 257 1.19 3.63 -18.22
CA VAL A 257 0.65 4.09 -16.93
C VAL A 257 -0.53 5.07 -17.12
N SER A 258 -0.52 5.88 -18.18
CA SER A 258 -1.66 6.75 -18.49
C SER A 258 -2.94 5.96 -18.74
N GLN A 259 -2.85 4.79 -19.40
CA GLN A 259 -4.00 3.94 -19.69
C GLN A 259 -4.69 3.43 -18.42
N ILE A 260 -3.94 3.24 -17.33
CA ILE A 260 -4.51 2.87 -16.04
C ILE A 260 -5.48 3.95 -15.55
N PHE A 261 -5.09 5.22 -15.64
CA PHE A 261 -5.91 6.33 -15.13
C PHE A 261 -7.00 6.81 -16.09
N VAL A 262 -6.94 6.43 -17.37
CA VAL A 262 -8.01 6.72 -18.34
C VAL A 262 -9.24 5.85 -18.13
N ARG A 263 -9.08 4.64 -17.57
CA ARG A 263 -10.21 3.77 -17.31
C ARG A 263 -11.10 4.39 -16.23
N HIS A 264 -12.37 4.57 -16.58
CA HIS A 264 -13.36 5.21 -15.71
C HIS A 264 -13.48 4.49 -14.36
N ASP A 265 -13.35 3.16 -14.37
CA ASP A 265 -13.46 2.32 -13.18
C ASP A 265 -12.26 2.41 -12.24
N THR A 266 -11.10 2.93 -12.68
CA THR A 266 -9.90 2.99 -11.83
C THR A 266 -10.14 3.76 -10.55
N PHE A 267 -10.71 4.96 -10.62
CA PHE A 267 -10.97 5.75 -9.43
C PHE A 267 -12.14 5.20 -8.60
N ASP A 268 -13.15 4.63 -9.25
CA ASP A 268 -14.27 3.98 -8.56
C ASP A 268 -13.80 2.76 -7.77
N VAL A 269 -12.91 1.95 -8.35
CA VAL A 269 -12.30 0.79 -7.73
C VAL A 269 -11.27 1.21 -6.67
N ILE A 270 -10.55 2.31 -6.81
CA ILE A 270 -9.58 2.75 -5.80
C ILE A 270 -10.27 3.45 -4.62
N ALA A 271 -11.31 4.25 -4.86
CA ALA A 271 -11.99 5.01 -3.80
C ALA A 271 -13.23 4.29 -3.25
N GLY A 272 -13.78 3.28 -3.92
CA GLY A 272 -14.89 2.46 -3.42
C GLY A 272 -16.25 3.16 -3.40
N GLY A 273 -16.66 3.78 -4.51
CA GLY A 273 -17.94 4.51 -4.64
C GLY A 273 -17.94 5.89 -3.97
N LEU A 274 -16.81 6.27 -3.41
CA LEU A 274 -16.59 7.53 -2.67
C LEU A 274 -15.95 8.59 -3.56
N TRP A 275 -15.59 8.22 -4.78
CA TRP A 275 -15.10 9.13 -5.80
C TRP A 275 -16.27 9.95 -6.35
N ASN A 276 -16.21 11.26 -6.16
CA ASN A 276 -17.20 12.19 -6.69
C ASN A 276 -16.57 13.24 -7.61
N VAL A 277 -15.29 13.09 -7.94
CA VAL A 277 -14.55 14.00 -8.81
C VAL A 277 -14.78 13.56 -10.25
N PRO A 278 -15.44 14.39 -11.10
CA PRO A 278 -15.67 14.03 -12.48
C PRO A 278 -14.33 13.77 -13.20
N GLN A 279 -14.25 12.71 -14.00
CA GLN A 279 -13.03 12.38 -14.75
C GLN A 279 -12.55 13.56 -15.62
N SER A 280 -13.48 14.35 -16.18
CA SER A 280 -13.19 15.56 -16.96
C SER A 280 -12.48 16.67 -16.18
N SER A 281 -12.51 16.64 -14.85
CA SER A 281 -11.79 17.58 -14.00
C SER A 281 -10.37 17.12 -13.65
N LEU A 282 -10.02 15.87 -13.99
CA LEU A 282 -8.73 15.30 -13.72
C LEU A 282 -7.71 15.68 -14.78
N ARG A 283 -6.47 15.87 -14.35
CA ARG A 283 -5.32 16.16 -15.20
C ARG A 283 -4.27 15.07 -15.01
N PHE A 284 -3.72 14.62 -16.13
CA PHE A 284 -2.51 13.81 -16.16
C PHE A 284 -1.36 14.74 -16.55
N ARG A 285 -0.47 14.98 -15.58
CA ARG A 285 0.70 15.82 -15.76
C ARG A 285 1.93 14.94 -15.85
N TYR A 286 2.86 15.21 -16.75
CA TYR A 286 4.03 14.36 -16.93
C TYR A 286 5.26 15.11 -17.40
N LEU A 287 6.42 14.51 -17.13
CA LEU A 287 7.71 14.88 -17.67
C LEU A 287 8.35 13.61 -18.24
N ALA A 288 8.46 13.54 -19.56
CA ALA A 288 9.14 12.46 -20.25
C ALA A 288 10.66 12.62 -20.14
N GLY A 289 11.37 11.50 -19.97
CA GLY A 289 12.81 11.44 -19.86
C GLY A 289 13.30 10.88 -18.51
N LYS A 290 14.55 10.44 -18.52
CA LYS A 290 15.19 9.83 -17.34
C LYS A 290 15.61 10.85 -16.30
N LYS A 291 15.83 12.10 -16.70
CA LYS A 291 16.48 13.12 -15.87
C LYS A 291 15.86 14.50 -16.06
N LEU A 292 15.90 15.29 -14.99
CA LEU A 292 15.69 16.73 -14.96
C LEU A 292 16.82 17.33 -14.13
N ASP A 293 17.56 18.29 -14.70
CA ASP A 293 18.72 18.92 -14.07
C ASP A 293 19.76 17.90 -13.57
N ASP A 294 20.11 16.93 -14.42
CA ASP A 294 21.01 15.80 -14.14
C ASP A 294 20.56 14.79 -13.06
N VAL A 295 19.42 15.05 -12.42
CA VAL A 295 18.82 14.21 -11.38
C VAL A 295 17.75 13.30 -11.98
N GLU A 296 17.74 12.04 -11.57
CA GLU A 296 16.76 11.06 -12.06
C GLU A 296 15.31 11.47 -11.76
N THR A 297 14.42 11.28 -12.73
CA THR A 297 12.97 11.55 -12.55
C THR A 297 12.34 10.68 -11.46
N SER A 298 12.97 9.55 -11.12
CA SER A 298 12.62 8.71 -9.97
C SER A 298 12.83 9.44 -8.62
N ALA A 299 13.91 10.21 -8.48
CA ALA A 299 14.19 11.00 -7.28
C ALA A 299 13.25 12.20 -7.16
N TRP A 300 12.95 12.84 -8.29
CA TRP A 300 11.91 13.88 -8.37
C TRP A 300 10.54 13.37 -7.95
N ALA A 301 10.16 12.14 -8.34
CA ALA A 301 8.92 11.51 -7.88
C ALA A 301 8.89 11.34 -6.36
N VAL A 302 10.00 10.89 -5.76
CA VAL A 302 10.10 10.75 -4.30
C VAL A 302 9.96 12.11 -3.60
N LYS A 303 10.65 13.15 -4.09
CA LYS A 303 10.54 14.52 -3.57
C LYS A 303 9.10 15.04 -3.66
N PHE A 304 8.46 14.89 -4.82
CA PHE A 304 7.09 15.31 -5.04
C PHE A 304 6.14 14.65 -4.05
N VAL A 305 6.23 13.33 -3.90
CA VAL A 305 5.36 12.59 -2.97
C VAL A 305 5.58 13.06 -1.54
N MET A 306 6.83 13.28 -1.11
CA MET A 306 7.14 13.73 0.25
C MET A 306 6.64 15.15 0.59
N GLU A 307 6.55 16.04 -0.39
CA GLU A 307 6.13 17.43 -0.15
C GLU A 307 4.65 17.70 -0.45
N LYS A 308 4.08 16.96 -1.42
CA LYS A 308 2.70 17.16 -1.86
C LYS A 308 1.70 16.18 -1.24
N HIS A 309 2.18 15.12 -0.59
CA HIS A 309 1.36 14.12 0.08
C HIS A 309 0.16 13.65 -0.77
N PRO A 310 0.35 13.14 -2.02
CA PRO A 310 -0.77 12.75 -2.86
C PRO A 310 -1.61 11.65 -2.22
N LEU A 311 -2.93 11.72 -2.43
CA LEU A 311 -3.93 10.94 -1.68
C LEU A 311 -3.69 9.42 -1.67
N PHE A 312 -3.20 8.85 -2.76
CA PHE A 312 -3.05 7.39 -2.90
C PHE A 312 -1.59 6.91 -2.87
N ASN A 313 -0.62 7.80 -2.66
CA ASN A 313 0.76 7.37 -2.40
C ASN A 313 0.91 6.95 -0.92
N VAL A 314 1.54 5.80 -0.69
CA VAL A 314 1.75 5.26 0.65
C VAL A 314 3.03 5.87 1.24
N GLU A 315 2.89 6.88 2.09
CA GLU A 315 4.04 7.63 2.64
C GLU A 315 4.87 6.88 3.68
N HIS A 316 4.17 6.15 4.56
CA HIS A 316 4.75 5.35 5.63
C HIS A 316 4.10 3.98 5.62
N ALA A 317 4.79 3.00 5.05
CA ALA A 317 4.36 1.60 5.04
C ALA A 317 4.89 0.81 6.26
N ALA A 318 5.31 1.51 7.32
CA ALA A 318 5.82 0.92 8.55
C ALA A 318 4.69 0.47 9.47
#